data_AF-A0A514X2M8-F1
#
_entry.id   AF-A0A514X2M8-F1
#
_cell.length_a   1.000
_cell.length_b   1.000
_cell.length_c   1.000
_cell.angle_alpha   90.00
_cell.angle_beta   90.00
_cell.angle_gamma   90.00
#
_symmetry.space_group_name_H-M   'P 1'
#
loop_
_entity.id
_entity.type
_entity.pdbx_description
1 polymer ?
#
loop_
_entity_poly.entity_id
_entity_poly.type
_entity_poly.pdbx_seq_one_letter_code
_entity_poly.pdbx_strand_id
1 'polypeptide(L)'
;MQINNEQVIEWRSTQKPKFLGRAFIQGVIVSEIENRQGHVHFEVDLDKDLSTTNDRVEVIYNIEFGNLPDYRAGDELIACGDFIVDSWSPMGAVVHWLHYNPKVKNKHEDGFIVIHGELAGLNK
;
A
#
# COMPACT_ATOMS: atom_id res chain seq x y z
N MET A 1 15.62 -3.00 3.89
CA MET A 1 15.02 -1.95 3.03
C MET A 1 14.90 -0.68 3.86
N GLN A 2 14.97 0.50 3.25
CA GLN A 2 14.76 1.78 3.92
C GLN A 2 13.41 2.36 3.51
N ILE A 3 12.67 2.95 4.46
CA ILE A 3 11.37 3.56 4.18
C ILE A 3 11.54 4.69 3.16
N ASN A 4 10.70 4.72 2.12
CA ASN A 4 10.80 5.67 1.02
C ASN A 4 9.52 6.49 0.78
N ASN A 5 8.83 6.90 1.86
CA ASN A 5 7.62 7.74 1.80
C ASN A 5 7.79 8.97 0.92
N GLU A 6 8.83 9.77 1.14
CA GLU A 6 9.08 11.02 0.39
C GLU A 6 9.19 10.76 -1.12
N GLN A 7 9.87 9.68 -1.49
CA GLN A 7 10.02 9.28 -2.89
C GLN A 7 8.69 8.81 -3.49
N VAL A 8 7.85 8.11 -2.73
CA VAL A 8 6.50 7.71 -3.16
C VAL A 8 5.62 8.93 -3.39
N ILE A 9 5.66 9.92 -2.49
CA ILE A 9 4.94 11.20 -2.63
C ILE A 9 5.42 11.97 -3.86
N GLU A 10 6.74 12.05 -4.06
CA GLU A 10 7.35 12.67 -5.22
C GLU A 10 6.90 11.97 -6.51
N TRP A 11 6.96 10.63 -6.56
CA TRP A 11 6.57 9.87 -7.74
C TRP A 11 5.11 10.08 -8.09
N ARG A 12 4.21 10.06 -7.10
CA ARG A 12 2.78 10.33 -7.29
C ARG A 12 2.53 11.68 -7.95
N SER A 13 3.35 12.68 -7.61
CA SER A 13 3.17 14.06 -8.04
C SER A 13 3.85 14.36 -9.39
N THR A 14 4.88 13.60 -9.76
CA THR A 14 5.77 13.93 -10.89
C THR A 14 5.75 12.93 -12.02
N GLN A 15 5.39 11.67 -11.75
CA GLN A 15 5.45 10.59 -12.74
C GLN A 15 4.16 10.48 -13.55
N LYS A 16 4.28 9.90 -14.73
CA LYS A 16 3.13 9.68 -15.63
C LYS A 16 2.30 8.47 -15.17
N PRO A 17 1.00 8.42 -15.53
CA PRO A 17 0.18 7.23 -15.30
C PRO A 17 0.87 5.96 -15.80
N LYS A 18 0.72 4.86 -15.05
CA LYS A 18 1.38 3.56 -15.24
C LYS A 18 2.88 3.53 -14.96
N PHE A 19 3.46 4.59 -14.40
CA PHE A 19 4.79 4.50 -13.80
C PHE A 19 4.77 3.40 -12.73
N LEU A 20 5.82 2.57 -12.72
CA LEU A 20 6.01 1.47 -11.80
C LEU A 20 7.28 1.73 -10.98
N GLY A 21 7.15 1.71 -9.66
CA GLY A 21 8.25 1.80 -8.71
C GLY A 21 8.10 0.77 -7.59
N ARG A 22 9.06 0.73 -6.68
CA ARG A 22 9.00 -0.10 -5.49
C ARG A 22 8.75 0.76 -4.25
N ALA A 23 7.69 0.47 -3.53
CA ALA A 23 7.34 1.13 -2.28
C ALA A 23 7.74 0.25 -1.09
N PHE A 24 8.39 0.87 -0.12
CA PHE A 24 8.47 0.41 1.26
C PHE A 24 8.09 1.59 2.15
N ILE A 25 6.83 1.63 2.56
CA ILE A 25 6.21 2.78 3.21
C ILE A 25 5.81 2.47 4.65
N GLN A 26 5.75 3.51 5.47
CA GLN A 26 5.16 3.48 6.81
C GLN A 26 4.23 4.67 6.95
N GLY A 27 2.96 4.43 7.24
CA GLY A 27 1.95 5.48 7.29
C GLY A 27 0.84 5.21 8.29
N VAL A 28 -0.15 6.08 8.31
CA VAL A 28 -1.33 5.98 9.18
C VAL A 28 -2.55 5.68 8.32
N ILE A 29 -3.34 4.69 8.71
CA ILE A 29 -4.61 4.39 8.05
C ILE A 29 -5.56 5.55 8.33
N VAL A 30 -5.99 6.26 7.29
CA VAL A 30 -6.99 7.32 7.38
C VAL A 30 -8.38 6.70 7.39
N SER A 31 -8.63 5.78 6.45
CA SER A 31 -9.90 5.08 6.30
C SER A 31 -9.76 3.85 5.41
N GLU A 32 -10.73 2.94 5.53
CA GLU A 32 -10.98 1.92 4.50
C GLU A 32 -11.81 2.57 3.37
N ILE A 33 -11.27 2.56 2.16
CA ILE A 33 -11.94 3.09 0.96
C ILE A 33 -12.99 2.06 0.48
N GLU A 34 -12.58 0.80 0.44
CA GLU A 34 -13.38 -0.29 -0.08
C GLU A 34 -12.91 -1.64 0.48
N ASN A 35 -13.86 -2.53 0.73
CA ASN A 35 -13.61 -3.94 1.04
C ASN A 35 -14.58 -4.80 0.23
N ARG A 36 -14.11 -5.29 -0.92
CA ARG A 36 -14.90 -6.14 -1.81
C ARG A 36 -14.04 -7.18 -2.49
N GLN A 37 -14.65 -8.31 -2.84
CA GLN A 37 -14.02 -9.32 -3.72
C GLN A 37 -12.63 -9.77 -3.23
N GLY A 38 -12.43 -9.85 -1.92
CA GLY A 38 -11.16 -10.25 -1.32
C GLY A 38 -10.04 -9.20 -1.38
N HIS A 39 -10.35 -7.96 -1.77
CA HIS A 39 -9.40 -6.85 -1.75
C HIS A 39 -9.84 -5.81 -0.72
N VAL A 40 -8.92 -5.42 0.15
CA VAL A 40 -9.09 -4.33 1.11
C VAL A 40 -8.25 -3.15 0.64
N HIS A 41 -8.89 -2.00 0.50
CA HIS A 41 -8.30 -0.76 0.03
C HIS A 41 -8.24 0.24 1.18
N PHE A 42 -7.03 0.66 1.54
CA PHE A 42 -6.79 1.65 2.57
C PHE A 42 -6.40 2.98 1.95
N GLU A 43 -6.91 4.07 2.50
CA GLU A 43 -6.28 5.38 2.37
C GLU A 43 -5.23 5.50 3.48
N VAL A 44 -3.97 5.74 3.10
CA VAL A 44 -2.84 5.80 4.02
C VAL A 44 -2.12 7.13 3.87
N ASP A 45 -1.96 7.83 4.99
CA ASP A 45 -1.23 9.09 5.14
C ASP A 45 0.24 8.81 5.45
N LEU A 46 1.14 9.49 4.74
CA LEU A 46 2.56 9.13 4.72
C LEU A 46 3.45 10.10 5.51
N ASP A 47 2.93 11.25 5.92
CA ASP A 47 3.66 12.25 6.72
C ASP A 47 3.09 12.46 8.14
N LYS A 48 1.96 11.81 8.46
CA LYS A 48 1.22 11.88 9.73
C LYS A 48 0.48 13.19 9.95
N ASP A 49 0.49 14.11 8.99
CA ASP A 49 -0.34 15.31 9.00
C ASP A 49 -1.69 15.06 8.33
N LEU A 50 -2.62 14.53 9.12
CA LEU A 50 -3.98 14.22 8.65
C LEU A 50 -4.79 15.47 8.20
N SER A 51 -4.24 16.69 8.33
CA SER A 51 -4.84 17.90 7.77
C SER A 51 -4.59 18.08 6.27
N THR A 52 -3.59 17.38 5.73
CA THR A 52 -3.26 17.36 4.31
C THR A 52 -3.70 16.06 3.62
N THR A 53 -3.79 16.10 2.29
CA THR A 53 -4.17 14.95 1.46
C THR A 53 -3.18 14.69 0.32
N ASN A 54 -2.19 15.57 0.15
CA ASN A 54 -1.19 15.52 -0.91
C ASN A 54 0.01 14.65 -0.55
N ASP A 55 -0.10 13.82 0.47
CA ASP A 55 0.89 12.86 0.94
C ASP A 55 0.28 11.44 0.98
N ARG A 56 -1.04 11.34 0.81
CA ARG A 56 -1.80 10.09 0.89
C ARG A 56 -1.64 9.20 -0.34
N VAL A 57 -1.71 7.89 -0.10
CA VAL A 57 -1.71 6.85 -1.14
C VAL A 57 -2.76 5.80 -0.83
N GLU A 58 -3.23 5.13 -1.87
CA GLU A 58 -4.08 3.96 -1.70
C GLU A 58 -3.21 2.72 -1.51
N VAL A 59 -3.51 1.88 -0.52
CA VAL A 59 -2.80 0.63 -0.24
C VAL A 59 -3.79 -0.52 -0.40
N ILE A 60 -3.49 -1.46 -1.30
CA ILE A 60 -4.42 -2.53 -1.68
C ILE A 60 -3.84 -3.88 -1.24
N TYR A 61 -4.59 -4.59 -0.39
CA TYR A 61 -4.23 -5.92 0.10
C TYR A 61 -5.24 -6.97 -0.34
N ASN A 62 -4.74 -8.10 -0.85
CA ASN A 62 -5.57 -9.25 -1.23
C ASN A 62 -5.55 -10.29 -0.10
N ILE A 63 -6.71 -10.53 0.50
CA ILE A 63 -6.89 -11.40 1.68
C ILE A 63 -6.63 -12.88 1.40
N GLU A 64 -6.53 -13.28 0.12
CA GLU A 64 -6.15 -14.66 -0.23
C GLU A 64 -4.72 -15.01 0.22
N PHE A 65 -3.89 -14.01 0.53
CA PHE A 65 -2.51 -14.16 1.02
C PHE A 65 -2.40 -14.08 2.56
N GLY A 66 -3.51 -14.35 3.24
CA GLY A 66 -3.61 -14.35 4.68
C GLY A 66 -4.56 -13.27 5.19
N ASN A 67 -5.16 -13.52 6.35
CA ASN A 67 -6.02 -12.53 7.00
C ASN A 67 -5.21 -11.32 7.44
N LEU A 68 -5.81 -10.14 7.32
CA LEU A 68 -5.30 -8.96 8.01
C LEU A 68 -5.59 -9.10 9.51
N PRO A 69 -4.70 -8.59 10.38
CA PRO A 69 -5.04 -8.37 11.78
C PRO A 69 -6.17 -7.33 11.89
N ASP A 70 -6.75 -7.18 13.07
CA ASP A 70 -7.74 -6.12 13.32
C ASP A 70 -7.10 -4.74 13.05
N TYR A 71 -7.84 -3.87 12.36
CA TYR A 71 -7.38 -2.52 12.01
C TYR A 71 -8.49 -1.48 12.20
N ARG A 72 -8.09 -0.23 12.38
CA ARG A 72 -8.97 0.94 12.40
C ARG A 72 -8.24 2.18 11.89
N ALA A 73 -9.02 3.21 11.55
CA ALA A 73 -8.48 4.54 11.30
C ALA A 73 -7.61 5.02 12.48
N GLY A 74 -6.47 5.64 12.18
CA GLY A 74 -5.46 6.08 13.13
C GLY A 74 -4.39 5.04 13.45
N ASP A 75 -4.56 3.77 13.03
CA ASP A 75 -3.53 2.76 13.23
C ASP A 75 -2.36 2.96 12.26
N GLU A 76 -1.17 2.56 12.71
CA GLU A 76 0.04 2.56 11.88
C GLU A 76 0.09 1.30 11.00
N LEU A 77 0.51 1.48 9.75
CA LEU A 77 0.67 0.46 8.74
C LEU A 77 2.06 0.57 8.12
N ILE A 78 2.71 -0.57 7.91
CA ILE A 78 3.90 -0.68 7.07
C ILE A 78 3.53 -1.55 5.88
N ALA A 79 3.84 -1.10 4.66
CA ALA A 79 3.57 -1.86 3.45
C ALA A 79 4.79 -1.88 2.54
N CYS A 80 5.05 -3.04 1.94
CA CYS A 80 6.03 -3.19 0.89
C CYS A 80 5.39 -3.84 -0.33
N GLY A 81 5.49 -3.17 -1.47
CA GLY A 81 4.83 -3.59 -2.70
C GLY A 81 5.25 -2.75 -3.88
N ASP A 82 4.54 -2.92 -4.99
CA ASP A 82 4.76 -2.10 -6.16
C ASP A 82 3.93 -0.84 -6.08
N PHE A 83 4.58 0.29 -6.31
CA PHE A 83 3.96 1.58 -6.47
C PHE A 83 3.55 1.78 -7.92
N ILE A 84 2.31 2.17 -8.15
CA ILE A 84 1.78 2.44 -9.48
C ILE A 84 1.05 3.77 -9.46
N VAL A 85 1.42 4.70 -10.37
CA VAL A 85 0.60 5.88 -10.62
C VAL A 85 -0.65 5.44 -11.38
N ASP A 86 -1.80 5.56 -10.74
CA ASP A 86 -3.08 5.08 -11.27
C ASP A 86 -4.14 6.18 -11.16
N SER A 87 -4.62 6.65 -12.32
CA SER A 87 -5.67 7.66 -12.41
C SER A 87 -7.04 7.17 -11.94
N TRP A 88 -7.23 5.87 -11.78
CA TRP A 88 -8.48 5.29 -11.25
C TRP A 88 -8.49 5.24 -9.72
N SER A 89 -7.33 5.33 -9.08
CA SER A 89 -7.22 5.48 -7.64
C SER A 89 -7.76 6.86 -7.22
N PRO A 90 -8.58 6.96 -6.17
CA PRO A 90 -8.96 8.25 -5.60
C PRO A 90 -7.75 9.07 -5.13
N MET A 91 -6.64 8.41 -4.78
CA MET A 91 -5.39 9.03 -4.33
C MET A 91 -4.41 9.29 -5.48
N GLY A 92 -4.74 8.90 -6.72
CA GLY A 92 -3.89 9.05 -7.90
C GLY A 92 -2.69 8.09 -7.96
N ALA A 93 -2.50 7.24 -6.95
CA ALA A 93 -1.55 6.13 -6.97
C ALA A 93 -1.92 5.05 -5.96
N VAL A 94 -1.47 3.84 -6.27
CA VAL A 94 -1.66 2.65 -5.43
C VAL A 94 -0.32 2.03 -5.04
N VAL A 95 -0.29 1.42 -3.87
CA VAL A 95 0.71 0.42 -3.48
C VAL A 95 -0.01 -0.94 -3.46
N HIS A 96 0.42 -1.84 -4.34
CA HIS A 96 -0.23 -3.12 -4.57
C HIS A 96 0.77 -4.28 -4.56
N TRP A 97 0.29 -5.51 -4.74
CA TRP A 97 1.09 -6.75 -4.64
C TRP A 97 1.84 -6.87 -3.31
N LEU A 98 1.12 -6.62 -2.22
CA LEU A 98 1.59 -6.75 -0.84
C LEU A 98 1.65 -8.20 -0.37
N HIS A 99 2.17 -9.09 -1.21
CA HIS A 99 2.22 -10.51 -0.93
C HIS A 99 3.42 -11.20 -1.58
N TYR A 100 3.75 -12.40 -1.10
CA TYR A 100 4.76 -13.23 -1.71
C TYR A 100 4.39 -13.51 -3.18
N ASN A 101 5.37 -13.43 -4.08
CA ASN A 101 5.19 -13.83 -5.46
C ASN A 101 5.26 -15.37 -5.53
N PRO A 102 4.20 -16.07 -6.01
CA PRO A 102 4.20 -17.52 -6.09
C PRO A 102 5.16 -18.11 -7.14
N LYS A 103 6.11 -17.33 -7.67
CA LYS A 103 7.19 -17.69 -8.62
C LYS A 103 6.72 -18.33 -9.92
N VAL A 104 5.43 -18.27 -10.24
CA VAL A 104 4.90 -18.91 -11.45
C VAL A 104 5.17 -18.07 -12.71
N LYS A 105 5.30 -16.74 -12.63
CA LYS A 105 5.49 -15.86 -13.81
C LYS A 105 6.19 -14.49 -13.58
N ASN A 106 7.17 -14.33 -12.67
CA ASN A 106 8.01 -13.11 -12.52
C ASN A 106 7.28 -11.76 -12.76
N LYS A 107 6.10 -11.54 -12.16
CA LYS A 107 5.31 -10.32 -12.43
C LYS A 107 5.62 -9.16 -11.49
N HIS A 108 6.06 -9.43 -10.26
CA HIS A 108 6.40 -8.43 -9.25
C HIS A 108 7.38 -9.02 -8.21
N GLU A 109 8.01 -8.18 -7.39
CA GLU A 109 8.79 -8.61 -6.23
C GLU A 109 7.87 -8.99 -5.04
N ASP A 110 8.35 -9.83 -4.12
CA ASP A 110 7.60 -10.22 -2.92
C ASP A 110 7.24 -8.99 -2.09
N GLY A 111 5.97 -8.84 -1.72
CA GLY A 111 5.47 -7.76 -0.86
C GLY A 111 4.89 -8.27 0.46
N PHE A 112 4.50 -7.34 1.31
CA PHE A 112 3.85 -7.62 2.59
C PHE A 112 3.14 -6.39 3.15
N ILE A 113 2.32 -6.63 4.17
CA ILE A 113 1.72 -5.58 5.01
C ILE A 113 1.92 -5.94 6.48
N VAL A 114 2.14 -4.93 7.32
CA VAL A 114 2.24 -5.05 8.78
C VAL A 114 1.33 -4.03 9.43
N ILE A 115 0.48 -4.49 10.35
CA ILE A 115 -0.36 -3.64 11.19
C ILE A 115 -0.23 -4.18 12.63
N HIS A 116 -0.03 -3.29 13.61
CA HIS A 116 0.24 -3.64 15.02
C HIS A 116 1.40 -4.65 15.23
N GLY A 117 2.36 -4.69 14.30
CA GLY A 117 3.48 -5.64 14.33
C GLY A 117 3.15 -7.04 13.80
N GLU A 118 1.91 -7.30 13.40
CA GLU A 118 1.48 -8.54 12.77
C GLU A 118 1.67 -8.49 11.26
N LEU A 119 2.38 -9.47 10.72
CA LEU A 119 2.76 -9.56 9.31
C LEU A 119 1.76 -10.40 8.51
N ALA A 120 1.25 -9.85 7.41
CA ALA A 120 0.42 -10.54 6.44
C ALA A 120 1.00 -10.44 5.02
N GLY A 121 0.50 -11.29 4.10
CA GLY A 121 0.96 -11.36 2.70
C GLY A 121 2.07 -12.38 2.43
N LEU A 122 2.77 -12.88 3.45
CA LEU A 122 3.88 -13.85 3.26
C LEU A 122 3.48 -15.32 3.43
N ASN A 123 2.24 -15.60 3.82
CA ASN A 123 1.74 -16.96 4.04
C ASN A 123 0.68 -17.29 2.99
N LYS A 124 0.60 -18.55 2.57
CA LYS A 124 -0.52 -19.09 1.78
C LYS A 124 -1.36 -20.02 2.66
#